data_AF-A0A2W5RAC3-F1
#
_entry.id   AF-A0A2W5RAC3-F1
#
_cell.length_a   1.000
_cell.length_b   1.000
_cell.length_c   1.000
_cell.angle_alpha   90.00
_cell.angle_beta   90.00
_cell.angle_gamma   90.00
#
_symmetry.space_group_name_H-M   'P 1'
#
loop_
_entity.id
_entity.type
_entity.pdbx_description
1 polymer ?
#
loop_
_entity_poly.entity_id
_entity_poly.type
_entity_poly.pdbx_seq_one_letter_code
_entity_poly.pdbx_strand_id
1 'polypeptide(L)'
;MSMFGPRGLALATAVALACMPMDRPRAQQAAPEVDPGPTAPLPQTPDEAAAQLAGAYHLTNADGDRTCTLTLSGKRERAKDPAHAASFAVAFDRPACAAQILFSADIAFWSPGPANAIRLYSGEGRLTAEFTEGVGGTWEALRETDGVYFLVNPRIAEPPAQPADVVGAWELTRNGVTARCRIDFLDMPAPADAFRLSPETACAPLLGRTLPVRWRLDRGDLVLETASGGQLRFATSEDGGWTKVPEEARPLLLNRAP
;
A
#
# COMPACT_ATOMS: atom_id res chain seq x y z
N MET A 1 75.80 3.42 -7.28
CA MET A 1 75.90 3.97 -8.64
C MET A 1 74.55 4.54 -9.02
N SER A 2 74.43 5.86 -8.90
CA SER A 2 73.33 6.68 -9.42
C SER A 2 73.90 7.51 -10.57
N MET A 3 73.15 7.70 -11.65
CA MET A 3 73.34 8.81 -12.61
C MET A 3 71.95 9.31 -12.99
N PHE A 4 71.53 10.51 -12.57
CA PHE A 4 71.82 11.85 -13.14
C PHE A 4 71.21 12.08 -14.54
N GLY A 5 70.24 13.00 -14.59
CA GLY A 5 69.93 13.80 -15.80
C GLY A 5 71.07 14.80 -16.10
N PRO A 6 70.91 15.76 -17.04
CA PRO A 6 69.89 16.80 -16.93
C PRO A 6 69.36 17.37 -18.27
N ARG A 7 68.64 18.49 -18.12
CA ARG A 7 67.79 19.28 -19.02
C ARG A 7 68.53 20.07 -20.11
N GLY A 8 67.79 20.32 -21.20
CA GLY A 8 67.41 21.68 -21.60
C GLY A 8 67.86 22.14 -22.99
N LEU A 9 66.91 22.53 -23.85
CA LEU A 9 66.98 23.77 -24.63
C LEU A 9 65.64 24.07 -25.33
N ALA A 10 65.34 25.37 -25.38
CA ALA A 10 64.08 25.98 -25.76
C ALA A 10 63.87 26.08 -27.28
N LEU A 11 62.61 26.12 -27.72
CA LEU A 11 62.23 26.74 -28.99
C LEU A 11 60.97 27.60 -28.80
N ALA A 12 61.08 28.82 -29.31
CA ALA A 12 60.02 29.80 -29.43
C ALA A 12 59.23 29.57 -30.71
N THR A 13 57.89 29.71 -30.67
CA THR A 13 57.10 29.90 -31.89
C THR A 13 55.82 30.69 -31.65
N ALA A 14 55.75 31.82 -32.36
CA ALA A 14 54.63 32.60 -32.89
C ALA A 14 53.20 32.43 -32.31
N VAL A 15 52.67 33.54 -31.81
CA VAL A 15 51.22 33.76 -31.60
C VAL A 15 50.59 34.14 -32.94
N ALA A 16 49.73 33.28 -33.48
CA ALA A 16 48.81 33.61 -34.57
C ALA A 16 47.43 33.93 -33.98
N LEU A 17 46.98 35.17 -34.14
CA LEU A 17 45.59 35.57 -33.88
C LEU A 17 44.69 34.92 -34.95
N ALA A 18 43.87 33.97 -34.53
CA ALA A 18 42.73 33.49 -35.31
C ALA A 18 41.45 34.09 -34.72
N CYS A 19 40.75 34.90 -35.53
CA CYS A 19 39.39 35.36 -35.24
C CYS A 19 38.44 34.16 -35.16
N MET A 20 37.94 33.85 -33.97
CA MET A 20 36.81 32.93 -33.81
C MET A 20 35.50 33.68 -34.10
N PRO A 21 34.58 33.10 -34.89
CA PRO A 21 33.23 33.62 -35.03
C PRO A 21 32.47 33.46 -33.69
N MET A 22 31.74 34.50 -33.28
CA MET A 22 30.85 34.44 -32.13
C MET A 22 29.73 33.43 -32.37
N ASP A 23 29.75 32.32 -31.63
CA ASP A 23 28.64 31.39 -31.53
C ASP A 23 27.41 32.12 -30.95
N ARG A 24 26.29 32.07 -31.70
CA ARG A 24 25.00 32.58 -31.23
C ARG A 24 24.57 31.80 -29.98
N PRO A 25 24.03 32.46 -28.95
CA PRO A 25 23.47 31.75 -27.80
C PRO A 25 22.33 30.85 -28.30
N ARG A 26 22.49 29.55 -28.08
CA ARG A 26 21.46 28.54 -28.29
C ARG A 26 20.30 28.89 -27.34
N ALA A 27 19.19 29.37 -27.90
CA ALA A 27 17.98 29.59 -27.13
C ALA A 27 17.65 28.28 -26.40
N GLN A 28 17.69 28.32 -25.06
CA GLN A 28 17.17 27.27 -24.21
C GLN A 28 15.69 27.10 -24.57
N GLN A 29 15.37 26.00 -25.25
CA GLN A 29 14.00 25.54 -25.32
C GLN A 29 13.58 25.22 -23.89
N ALA A 30 12.70 26.06 -23.34
CA ALA A 30 12.04 25.80 -22.09
C ALA A 30 11.35 24.43 -22.18
N ALA A 31 11.56 23.60 -21.15
CA ALA A 31 10.81 22.38 -20.98
C ALA A 31 9.30 22.72 -20.95
N PRO A 32 8.43 21.87 -21.51
CA PRO A 32 7.00 22.07 -21.39
C PRO A 32 6.63 22.11 -19.91
N GLU A 33 6.05 23.23 -19.49
CA GLU A 33 5.46 23.42 -18.18
C GLU A 33 4.36 22.37 -18.04
N VAL A 34 4.60 21.40 -17.15
CA VAL A 34 3.59 20.40 -16.78
C VAL A 34 2.54 21.16 -16.00
N ASP A 35 1.40 21.42 -16.64
CA ASP A 35 0.22 21.98 -15.99
C ASP A 35 -0.16 21.10 -14.80
N PRO A 36 0.01 21.56 -13.54
CA PRO A 36 -0.46 20.80 -12.41
C PRO A 36 -1.99 20.84 -12.49
N GLY A 37 -2.57 19.74 -12.97
CA GLY A 37 -4.02 19.56 -12.98
C GLY A 37 -4.64 19.95 -11.63
N PRO A 38 -5.93 20.34 -11.61
CA PRO A 38 -6.55 21.00 -10.47
C PRO A 38 -6.30 20.21 -9.18
N THR A 39 -5.43 20.75 -8.33
CA THR A 39 -5.18 20.23 -6.99
C THR A 39 -6.45 20.49 -6.21
N ALA A 40 -7.12 19.42 -5.75
CA ALA A 40 -8.26 19.57 -4.86
C ALA A 40 -7.85 20.50 -3.70
N PRO A 41 -8.65 21.54 -3.36
CA PRO A 41 -8.27 22.46 -2.29
C PRO A 41 -8.07 21.68 -0.99
N LEU A 42 -6.89 21.85 -0.38
CA LEU A 42 -6.65 21.33 0.96
C LEU A 42 -7.70 21.91 1.93
N PRO A 43 -8.16 21.15 2.93
CA PRO A 43 -9.09 21.65 3.94
C PRO A 43 -8.54 22.93 4.57
N GLN A 44 -9.34 24.00 4.62
CA GLN A 44 -8.87 25.33 5.01
C GLN A 44 -8.98 25.54 6.52
N THR A 45 -9.76 24.71 7.22
CA THR A 45 -9.92 24.74 8.67
C THR A 45 -9.87 23.34 9.29
N PRO A 46 -9.55 23.21 10.60
CA PRO A 46 -9.65 21.93 11.30
C PRO A 46 -11.05 21.33 11.30
N ASP A 47 -12.12 22.15 11.29
CA ASP A 47 -13.50 21.66 11.22
C ASP A 47 -13.80 21.00 9.86
N GLU A 48 -13.36 21.60 8.76
CA GLU A 48 -13.52 21.03 7.42
C GLU A 48 -12.73 19.74 7.27
N ALA A 49 -11.47 19.73 7.73
CA ALA A 49 -10.65 18.52 7.73
C ALA A 49 -11.30 17.41 8.55
N ALA A 50 -11.83 17.74 9.73
CA ALA A 50 -12.52 16.77 10.56
C ALA A 50 -13.84 16.29 9.94
N ALA A 51 -14.59 17.16 9.25
CA ALA A 51 -15.81 16.76 8.55
C ALA A 51 -15.52 15.75 7.43
N GLN A 52 -14.39 15.90 6.72
CA GLN A 52 -13.96 14.96 5.68
C GLN A 52 -13.53 13.60 6.27
N LEU A 53 -12.84 13.61 7.41
CA LEU A 53 -12.32 12.40 8.06
C LEU A 53 -13.32 11.75 9.04
N ALA A 54 -14.42 12.42 9.40
CA ALA A 54 -15.39 11.86 10.35
C ALA A 54 -16.11 10.62 9.77
N GLY A 55 -16.17 9.55 10.56
CA GLY A 55 -16.78 8.29 10.15
C GLY A 55 -16.48 7.12 11.08
N ALA A 56 -17.01 5.95 10.74
CA ALA A 56 -16.59 4.69 11.34
C ALA A 56 -15.27 4.22 10.70
N TYR A 57 -14.41 3.62 11.49
CA TYR A 57 -13.11 3.08 11.10
C TYR A 57 -12.87 1.74 11.80
N HIS A 58 -12.10 0.88 11.16
CA HIS A 58 -11.53 -0.32 11.78
C HIS A 58 -10.06 -0.03 12.11
N LEU A 59 -9.73 -0.06 13.39
CA LEU A 59 -8.35 -0.09 13.87
C LEU A 59 -7.88 -1.54 13.89
N THR A 60 -6.81 -1.84 13.16
CA THR A 60 -6.25 -3.20 13.06
C THR A 60 -4.75 -3.21 13.34
N ASN A 61 -4.23 -4.34 13.82
CA ASN A 61 -2.80 -4.61 13.79
C ASN A 61 -2.35 -5.01 12.38
N ALA A 62 -1.03 -5.10 12.18
CA ALA A 62 -0.44 -5.46 10.90
C ALA A 62 -0.93 -6.80 10.31
N ASP A 63 -1.26 -7.78 11.16
CA ASP A 63 -1.77 -9.08 10.71
C ASP A 63 -3.28 -9.09 10.40
N GLY A 64 -4.01 -8.05 10.80
CA GLY A 64 -5.47 -7.97 10.66
C GLY A 64 -6.27 -8.91 11.57
N ASP A 65 -5.61 -9.68 12.44
CA ASP A 65 -6.26 -10.64 13.34
C ASP A 65 -6.90 -9.99 14.58
N ARG A 66 -6.47 -8.76 14.91
CA ARG A 66 -7.01 -7.95 16.00
C ARG A 66 -7.63 -6.70 15.42
N THR A 67 -8.92 -6.52 15.69
CA THR A 67 -9.71 -5.41 15.14
C THR A 67 -10.53 -4.73 16.23
N CYS A 68 -10.58 -3.41 16.19
CA CYS A 68 -11.41 -2.56 17.03
C CYS A 68 -12.17 -1.56 16.14
N THR A 69 -13.49 -1.47 16.27
CA THR A 69 -14.28 -0.45 15.57
C THR A 69 -14.30 0.85 16.37
N LEU A 70 -13.96 1.96 15.72
CA LEU A 70 -13.99 3.28 16.32
C LEU A 70 -14.66 4.31 15.41
N THR A 71 -15.36 5.26 16.02
CA THR A 71 -16.09 6.32 15.32
C THR A 71 -15.44 7.66 15.59
N LEU A 72 -14.85 8.24 14.56
CA LEU A 72 -14.35 9.61 14.55
C LEU A 72 -15.52 10.56 14.32
N SER A 73 -15.87 11.36 15.33
CA SER A 73 -16.95 12.34 15.23
C SER A 73 -16.45 13.67 14.70
N GLY A 74 -17.24 14.38 13.89
CA GLY A 74 -17.03 15.81 13.59
C GLY A 74 -17.43 16.74 14.75
N LYS A 75 -17.90 16.20 15.88
CA LYS A 75 -18.27 17.00 17.05
C LYS A 75 -17.01 17.39 17.84
N ARG A 76 -16.87 18.68 18.12
CA ARG A 76 -15.79 19.22 18.97
C ARG A 76 -15.76 18.54 20.34
N GLU A 77 -14.56 18.14 20.75
CA GLU A 77 -14.29 17.69 22.11
C GLU A 77 -14.02 18.90 22.99
N ARG A 78 -14.48 18.87 24.25
CA ARG A 78 -14.13 19.92 25.20
C ARG A 78 -12.72 19.71 25.72
N ALA A 79 -11.74 20.20 24.95
CA ALA A 79 -10.36 20.21 25.39
C ALA A 79 -10.18 21.13 26.61
N LYS A 80 -9.48 20.62 27.63
CA LYS A 80 -9.06 21.41 28.80
C LYS A 80 -7.82 22.25 28.50
N ASP A 81 -6.98 21.78 27.57
CA ASP A 81 -5.76 22.43 27.14
C ASP A 81 -6.00 23.18 25.81
N PRO A 82 -5.68 24.49 25.71
CA PRO A 82 -5.75 25.24 24.46
C PRO A 82 -5.01 24.62 23.28
N ALA A 83 -3.92 23.87 23.52
CA ALA A 83 -3.18 23.16 22.48
C ALA A 83 -4.05 22.12 21.73
N HIS A 84 -5.13 21.66 22.37
CA HIS A 84 -6.08 20.69 21.83
C HIS A 84 -7.45 21.31 21.52
N ALA A 85 -7.58 22.63 21.50
CA ALA A 85 -8.83 23.33 21.20
C ALA A 85 -9.47 22.90 19.87
N ALA A 86 -8.64 22.42 18.93
CA ALA A 86 -9.08 21.91 17.64
C ALA A 86 -9.37 20.39 17.61
N SER A 87 -9.72 19.77 18.75
CA SER A 87 -9.95 18.32 18.85
C SER A 87 -11.43 17.94 18.78
N PHE A 88 -11.68 16.65 18.52
CA PHE A 88 -12.98 16.09 18.23
C PHE A 88 -13.20 14.77 18.97
N ALA A 89 -14.46 14.44 19.22
CA ALA A 89 -14.84 13.27 19.98
C ALA A 89 -14.60 11.97 19.20
N VAL A 90 -14.21 10.91 19.92
CA VAL A 90 -14.09 9.54 19.39
C VAL A 90 -14.92 8.59 20.25
N ALA A 91 -15.65 7.67 19.60
CA ALA A 91 -16.54 6.73 20.28
C ALA A 91 -16.24 5.28 19.89
N PHE A 92 -16.13 4.40 20.87
CA PHE A 92 -15.87 2.97 20.72
C PHE A 92 -16.12 2.22 22.04
N ASP A 93 -16.25 0.90 21.98
CA ASP A 93 -16.27 0.03 23.16
C ASP A 93 -14.85 -0.09 23.74
N ARG A 94 -14.57 0.68 24.79
CA ARG A 94 -13.22 0.77 25.37
C ARG A 94 -12.71 -0.59 25.87
N PRO A 95 -13.44 -1.35 26.72
CA PRO A 95 -12.99 -2.68 27.14
C PRO A 95 -12.76 -3.65 25.98
N ALA A 96 -13.70 -3.73 25.03
CA ALA A 96 -13.57 -4.66 23.91
C ALA A 96 -12.38 -4.32 23.01
N CYS A 97 -12.19 -3.03 22.71
CA CYS A 97 -11.06 -2.57 21.93
C CYS A 97 -9.72 -2.77 22.64
N ALA A 98 -9.63 -2.49 23.95
CA ALA A 98 -8.40 -2.70 24.71
C ALA A 98 -7.98 -4.18 24.79
N ALA A 99 -8.95 -5.10 24.76
CA ALA A 99 -8.67 -6.54 24.71
C ALA A 99 -8.04 -6.99 23.39
N GLN A 100 -8.30 -6.27 22.27
CA GLN A 100 -7.72 -6.56 20.96
C GLN A 100 -6.44 -5.74 20.72
N ILE A 101 -6.48 -4.45 21.05
CA ILE A 101 -5.44 -3.46 20.75
C ILE A 101 -5.21 -2.61 22.00
N LEU A 102 -4.17 -2.95 22.76
CA LEU A 102 -3.98 -2.46 24.13
C LEU A 102 -3.91 -0.92 24.23
N PHE A 103 -3.18 -0.25 23.33
CA PHE A 103 -3.04 1.21 23.37
C PHE A 103 -4.38 1.95 23.18
N SER A 104 -5.40 1.28 22.64
CA SER A 104 -6.72 1.89 22.46
C SER A 104 -7.38 2.27 23.80
N ALA A 105 -6.95 1.66 24.91
CA ALA A 105 -7.39 2.00 26.25
C ALA A 105 -7.19 3.48 26.58
N ASP A 106 -6.10 4.07 26.07
CA ASP A 106 -5.72 5.45 26.39
C ASP A 106 -6.43 6.48 25.51
N ILE A 107 -6.96 6.10 24.34
CA ILE A 107 -7.54 7.04 23.37
C ILE A 107 -8.75 7.77 23.98
N ALA A 108 -8.71 9.10 24.00
CA ALA A 108 -9.76 9.96 24.54
C ALA A 108 -10.41 10.85 23.46
N PHE A 109 -9.62 11.36 22.53
CA PHE A 109 -10.08 12.26 21.47
C PHE A 109 -9.17 12.20 20.25
N TRP A 110 -9.57 12.83 19.16
CA TRP A 110 -8.80 12.87 17.92
C TRP A 110 -8.71 14.28 17.34
N SER A 111 -7.77 14.49 16.41
CA SER A 111 -7.71 15.68 15.58
C SER A 111 -7.23 15.34 14.17
N PRO A 112 -7.63 16.10 13.15
CA PRO A 112 -6.95 16.06 11.86
C PRO A 112 -5.50 16.56 12.02
N GLY A 113 -4.61 16.00 11.22
CA GLY A 113 -3.22 16.38 11.08
C GLY A 113 -2.91 16.85 9.64
N PRO A 114 -1.64 17.17 9.36
CA PRO A 114 -1.21 17.52 8.00
C PRO A 114 -1.42 16.34 7.04
N ALA A 115 -1.63 16.62 5.74
CA ALA A 115 -1.81 15.60 4.70
C ALA A 115 -2.84 14.52 5.08
N ASN A 116 -4.00 14.96 5.57
CA ASN A 116 -5.11 14.10 6.01
C ASN A 116 -4.74 13.09 7.12
N ALA A 117 -3.66 13.31 7.86
CA ALA A 117 -3.32 12.44 8.97
C ALA A 117 -4.41 12.45 10.04
N ILE A 118 -4.58 11.33 10.74
CA ILE A 118 -5.49 11.18 11.88
C ILE A 118 -4.65 11.03 13.13
N ARG A 119 -4.79 11.97 14.08
CA ARG A 119 -4.08 11.94 15.36
C ARG A 119 -5.02 11.52 16.47
N LEU A 120 -4.65 10.50 17.22
CA LEU A 120 -5.36 10.02 18.40
C LEU A 120 -4.58 10.42 19.65
N TYR A 121 -5.28 10.94 20.64
CA TYR A 121 -4.68 11.46 21.87
C TYR A 121 -5.27 10.79 23.10
N SER A 122 -4.45 10.73 24.14
CA SER A 122 -4.85 10.35 25.49
C SER A 122 -5.69 11.42 26.20
N GLY A 123 -6.29 11.06 27.34
CA GLY A 123 -7.04 12.00 28.17
C GLY A 123 -6.19 13.17 28.71
N GLU A 124 -4.88 12.94 28.83
CA GLU A 124 -3.86 13.92 29.22
C GLU A 124 -3.36 14.77 28.04
N GLY A 125 -3.84 14.53 26.82
CA GLY A 125 -3.40 15.25 25.61
C GLY A 125 -2.10 14.73 24.99
N ARG A 126 -1.51 13.65 25.51
CA ARG A 126 -0.36 13.02 24.84
C ARG A 126 -0.81 12.35 23.56
N LEU A 127 -0.03 12.50 22.49
CA LEU A 127 -0.23 11.78 21.24
C LEU A 127 -0.07 10.27 21.49
N THR A 128 -1.15 9.53 21.25
CA THR A 128 -1.15 8.07 21.33
C THR A 128 -0.73 7.49 19.98
N ALA A 129 -1.29 7.97 18.88
CA ALA A 129 -0.91 7.52 17.55
C ALA A 129 -1.15 8.62 16.52
N GLU A 130 -0.27 8.72 15.53
CA GLU A 130 -0.48 9.52 14.32
C GLU A 130 -0.52 8.55 13.13
N PHE A 131 -1.66 8.53 12.46
CA PHE A 131 -1.91 7.71 11.28
C PHE A 131 -1.78 8.57 10.03
N THR A 132 -0.87 8.24 9.13
CA THR A 132 -0.70 8.93 7.85
C THR A 132 -1.49 8.23 6.75
N GLU A 133 -2.11 8.99 5.86
CA GLU A 133 -2.90 8.42 4.75
C GLU A 133 -2.00 7.57 3.84
N GLY A 134 -2.39 6.31 3.66
CA GLY A 134 -1.82 5.40 2.68
C GLY A 134 -2.65 5.41 1.40
N VAL A 135 -3.07 4.24 0.92
CA VAL A 135 -3.85 4.10 -0.30
C VAL A 135 -5.27 3.63 0.04
N GLY A 136 -6.26 4.12 -0.73
CA GLY A 136 -7.61 3.56 -0.74
C GLY A 136 -8.33 3.65 0.60
N GLY A 137 -8.27 4.78 1.31
CA GLY A 137 -8.99 4.94 2.59
C GLY A 137 -8.40 4.12 3.74
N THR A 138 -7.11 3.80 3.67
CA THR A 138 -6.33 3.21 4.75
C THR A 138 -5.29 4.21 5.24
N TRP A 139 -5.15 4.35 6.55
CA TRP A 139 -4.09 5.13 7.18
C TRP A 139 -3.20 4.22 8.03
N GLU A 140 -1.91 4.49 8.07
CA GLU A 140 -0.92 3.67 8.77
C GLU A 140 -0.24 4.45 9.90
N ALA A 141 -0.01 3.80 11.04
CA ALA A 141 0.79 4.31 12.13
C ALA A 141 1.86 3.29 12.56
N LEU A 142 3.12 3.73 12.58
CA LEU A 142 4.20 3.00 13.24
C LEU A 142 4.30 3.46 14.69
N ARG A 143 4.19 2.50 15.62
CA ARG A 143 4.43 2.74 17.04
C ARG A 143 5.66 1.95 17.47
N GLU A 144 6.68 2.67 17.94
CA GLU A 144 8.00 2.11 18.29
C GLU A 144 7.95 0.97 19.32
N THR A 145 6.90 0.94 20.14
CA THR A 145 6.80 0.00 21.27
C THR A 145 5.98 -1.26 20.99
N ASP A 146 5.02 -1.20 20.07
CA ASP A 146 4.03 -2.27 19.87
C ASP A 146 3.67 -2.58 18.40
N GLY A 147 4.27 -1.89 17.42
CA GLY A 147 4.27 -2.30 16.01
C GLY A 147 3.51 -1.37 15.07
N VAL A 148 3.08 -1.91 13.92
CA VAL A 148 2.33 -1.17 12.89
C VAL A 148 0.83 -1.42 13.05
N TYR A 149 0.06 -0.35 12.90
CA TYR A 149 -1.40 -0.37 12.97
C TYR A 149 -2.01 0.37 11.78
N PHE A 150 -3.22 -0.03 11.43
CA PHE A 150 -3.98 0.58 10.35
C PHE A 150 -5.33 1.10 10.83
N LEU A 151 -5.75 2.25 10.30
CA LEU A 151 -7.12 2.73 10.34
C LEU A 151 -7.73 2.58 8.95
N VAL A 152 -8.76 1.74 8.83
CA VAL A 152 -9.46 1.50 7.56
C VAL A 152 -10.84 2.14 7.62
N ASN A 153 -11.15 3.04 6.69
CA ASN A 153 -12.50 3.59 6.56
C ASN A 153 -13.34 2.70 5.63
N PRO A 154 -14.29 1.88 6.13
CA PRO A 154 -15.03 0.92 5.31
C PRO A 154 -15.98 1.57 4.29
N ARG A 155 -16.17 2.90 4.32
CA ARG A 155 -16.94 3.61 3.27
C ARG A 155 -16.09 3.95 2.05
N ILE A 156 -14.77 4.01 2.22
CA ILE A 156 -13.80 4.45 1.19
C ILE A 156 -12.95 3.27 0.74
N ALA A 157 -12.52 2.45 1.70
CA ALA A 157 -11.75 1.25 1.44
C ALA A 157 -12.56 0.25 0.62
N GLU A 158 -11.92 -0.29 -0.40
CA GLU A 158 -12.47 -1.42 -1.13
C GLU A 158 -12.60 -2.60 -0.15
N PRO A 159 -13.78 -3.26 -0.11
CA PRO A 159 -13.93 -4.43 0.73
C PRO A 159 -12.94 -5.50 0.28
N PRO A 160 -12.38 -6.29 1.22
CA PRO A 160 -11.56 -7.42 0.83
C PRO A 160 -12.37 -8.36 -0.05
N ALA A 161 -11.70 -8.98 -1.03
CA ALA A 161 -12.31 -9.98 -1.90
C ALA A 161 -13.06 -11.02 -1.06
N GLN A 162 -14.30 -11.31 -1.44
CA GLN A 162 -15.09 -12.39 -0.87
C GLN A 162 -14.98 -13.63 -1.74
N PRO A 163 -15.25 -14.84 -1.23
CA PRO A 163 -15.25 -16.05 -2.05
C PRO A 163 -16.11 -15.93 -3.31
N ALA A 164 -17.28 -15.27 -3.20
CA ALA A 164 -18.15 -15.01 -4.34
C ALA A 164 -17.49 -14.17 -5.44
N ASP A 165 -16.56 -13.27 -5.09
CA ASP A 165 -15.80 -12.44 -6.03
C ASP A 165 -14.66 -13.20 -6.71
N VAL A 166 -14.32 -14.40 -6.22
CA VAL A 166 -13.28 -15.27 -6.79
C VAL A 166 -13.89 -16.43 -7.57
N VAL A 167 -15.09 -16.88 -7.22
CA VAL A 167 -15.77 -17.97 -7.94
C VAL A 167 -15.87 -17.68 -9.44
N GLY A 168 -15.70 -18.73 -10.24
CA GLY A 168 -15.80 -18.70 -11.69
C GLY A 168 -14.48 -19.00 -12.39
N ALA A 169 -14.39 -18.54 -13.63
CA ALA A 169 -13.32 -18.88 -14.55
C ALA A 169 -12.15 -17.91 -14.48
N TRP A 170 -10.94 -18.44 -14.41
CA TRP A 170 -9.72 -17.65 -14.43
C TRP A 170 -8.72 -18.22 -15.43
N GLU A 171 -7.96 -17.33 -16.06
CA GLU A 171 -6.82 -17.67 -16.89
C GLU A 171 -5.53 -17.45 -16.09
N LEU A 172 -4.77 -18.53 -15.90
CA LEU A 172 -3.42 -18.48 -15.36
C LEU A 172 -2.42 -18.30 -16.50
N THR A 173 -1.59 -17.27 -16.38
CA THR A 173 -0.50 -17.00 -17.32
C THR A 173 0.83 -16.84 -16.58
N ARG A 174 1.94 -16.86 -17.31
CA ARG A 174 3.25 -16.47 -16.78
C ARG A 174 3.81 -15.37 -17.64
N ASN A 175 4.22 -14.27 -17.02
CA ASN A 175 4.79 -13.15 -17.76
C ASN A 175 6.02 -13.61 -18.58
N GLY A 176 6.09 -13.19 -19.84
CA GLY A 176 7.16 -13.57 -20.77
C GLY A 176 7.10 -15.00 -21.33
N VAL A 177 6.00 -15.75 -21.12
CA VAL A 177 5.78 -17.09 -21.70
C VAL A 177 4.38 -17.14 -22.34
N THR A 178 4.25 -17.79 -23.50
CA THR A 178 2.95 -17.96 -24.20
C THR A 178 2.02 -18.99 -23.53
N ALA A 179 2.50 -19.70 -22.52
CA ALA A 179 1.73 -20.71 -21.81
C ALA A 179 0.62 -20.04 -20.99
N ARG A 180 -0.62 -20.47 -21.24
CA ARG A 180 -1.83 -20.08 -20.52
C ARG A 180 -2.65 -21.32 -20.23
N CYS A 181 -3.37 -21.32 -19.11
CA CYS A 181 -4.32 -22.38 -18.82
C CYS A 181 -5.53 -21.82 -18.06
N ARG A 182 -6.67 -22.51 -18.19
CA ARG A 182 -7.87 -22.15 -17.44
C ARG A 182 -7.93 -22.89 -16.11
N ILE A 183 -8.43 -22.21 -15.09
CA ILE A 183 -8.73 -22.75 -13.78
C ILE A 183 -10.15 -22.31 -13.39
N ASP A 184 -11.00 -23.27 -13.05
CA ASP A 184 -12.33 -22.99 -12.50
C ASP A 184 -12.28 -23.00 -10.97
N PHE A 185 -12.61 -21.85 -10.37
CA PHE A 185 -12.76 -21.64 -8.93
C PHE A 185 -14.21 -21.91 -8.56
N LEU A 186 -14.45 -23.02 -7.87
CA LEU A 186 -15.81 -23.54 -7.68
C LEU A 186 -16.35 -23.10 -6.32
N ASP A 187 -17.63 -22.75 -6.27
CA ASP A 187 -18.36 -22.53 -5.00
C ASP A 187 -18.80 -23.88 -4.39
N MET A 188 -17.82 -24.75 -4.15
CA MET A 188 -18.03 -26.06 -3.52
C MET A 188 -17.11 -26.19 -2.32
N PRO A 189 -17.65 -26.30 -1.09
CA PRO A 189 -16.84 -26.41 0.11
C PRO A 189 -15.87 -27.59 0.08
N ALA A 190 -14.72 -27.37 0.72
CA ALA A 190 -13.66 -28.33 0.98
C ALA A 190 -13.15 -28.18 2.44
N PRO A 191 -12.41 -29.16 2.98
CA PRO A 191 -11.89 -29.05 4.35
C PRO A 191 -10.97 -27.83 4.55
N ALA A 192 -10.86 -27.38 5.80
CA ALA A 192 -10.02 -26.24 6.23
C ALA A 192 -10.48 -24.88 5.66
N ASP A 193 -11.80 -24.64 5.68
CA ASP A 193 -12.42 -23.39 5.21
C ASP A 193 -12.00 -23.00 3.79
N ALA A 194 -11.97 -24.01 2.92
CA ALA A 194 -11.54 -23.90 1.54
C ALA A 194 -12.67 -24.28 0.60
N PHE A 195 -12.43 -24.06 -0.69
CA PHE A 195 -13.31 -24.35 -1.80
C PHE A 195 -12.59 -25.22 -2.82
N ARG A 196 -13.32 -25.92 -3.68
CA ARG A 196 -12.73 -26.78 -4.72
C ARG A 196 -12.20 -25.95 -5.88
N LEU A 197 -11.09 -26.41 -6.43
CA LEU A 197 -10.47 -25.90 -7.65
C LEU A 197 -10.51 -26.97 -8.74
N SER A 198 -10.76 -26.58 -9.99
CA SER A 198 -10.69 -27.45 -11.16
C SER A 198 -9.77 -26.84 -12.23
N PRO A 199 -8.45 -27.05 -12.12
CA PRO A 199 -7.50 -26.63 -13.15
C PRO A 199 -7.53 -27.61 -14.34
N GLU A 200 -7.37 -27.06 -15.55
CA GLU A 200 -7.15 -27.88 -16.74
C GLU A 200 -5.78 -28.59 -16.69
N THR A 201 -5.66 -29.72 -17.37
CA THR A 201 -4.38 -30.45 -17.48
C THR A 201 -3.29 -29.61 -18.15
N ALA A 202 -3.68 -28.66 -19.01
CA ALA A 202 -2.82 -27.66 -19.64
C ALA A 202 -2.12 -26.73 -18.63
N CYS A 203 -2.52 -26.73 -17.35
CA CYS A 203 -1.84 -25.98 -16.30
C CYS A 203 -0.51 -26.60 -15.83
N ALA A 204 -0.22 -27.86 -16.18
CA ALA A 204 0.98 -28.55 -15.71
C ALA A 204 2.32 -27.83 -16.02
N PRO A 205 2.52 -27.18 -17.18
CA PRO A 205 3.72 -26.39 -17.45
C PRO A 205 3.87 -25.15 -16.57
N LEU A 206 2.77 -24.62 -16.03
CA LEU A 206 2.76 -23.42 -15.19
C LEU A 206 2.86 -23.76 -13.69
N LEU A 207 2.14 -24.79 -13.24
CA LEU A 207 1.98 -25.14 -11.83
C LEU A 207 2.77 -26.39 -11.40
N GLY A 208 3.36 -27.12 -12.35
CA GLY A 208 3.99 -28.42 -12.11
C GLY A 208 3.00 -29.58 -12.20
N ARG A 209 3.48 -30.79 -11.85
CA ARG A 209 2.72 -32.04 -12.03
C ARG A 209 1.57 -32.21 -11.03
N THR A 210 1.73 -31.69 -9.82
CA THR A 210 0.71 -31.74 -8.77
C THR A 210 -0.09 -30.46 -8.81
N LEU A 211 -1.22 -30.49 -9.52
CA LEU A 211 -2.09 -29.32 -9.64
C LEU A 211 -2.81 -29.04 -8.31
N PRO A 212 -3.07 -27.76 -8.00
CA PRO A 212 -3.90 -27.39 -6.87
C PRO A 212 -5.33 -27.90 -7.07
N VAL A 213 -5.96 -28.32 -5.98
CA VAL A 213 -7.33 -28.89 -5.97
C VAL A 213 -8.26 -28.12 -5.05
N ARG A 214 -7.71 -27.18 -4.29
CA ARG A 214 -8.43 -26.35 -3.33
C ARG A 214 -7.95 -24.91 -3.42
N TRP A 215 -8.82 -23.98 -3.05
CA TRP A 215 -8.47 -22.58 -2.86
C TRP A 215 -9.16 -21.99 -1.64
N ARG A 216 -8.60 -20.94 -1.06
CA ARG A 216 -9.21 -20.14 0.00
C ARG A 216 -8.69 -18.71 -0.06
N LEU A 217 -9.42 -17.81 0.58
CA LEU A 217 -8.92 -16.46 0.86
C LEU A 217 -8.31 -16.44 2.25
N ASP A 218 -7.15 -15.80 2.37
CA ASP A 218 -6.38 -15.72 3.60
C ASP A 218 -5.87 -14.30 3.78
N ARG A 219 -6.56 -13.52 4.63
CA ARG A 219 -6.24 -12.11 4.87
C ARG A 219 -6.17 -11.28 3.59
N GLY A 220 -7.06 -11.56 2.64
CA GLY A 220 -7.13 -10.88 1.34
C GLY A 220 -6.32 -11.55 0.25
N ASP A 221 -5.37 -12.44 0.57
CA ASP A 221 -4.63 -13.19 -0.44
C ASP A 221 -5.39 -14.43 -0.90
N LEU A 222 -5.25 -14.77 -2.18
CA LEU A 222 -5.71 -16.02 -2.73
C LEU A 222 -4.67 -17.13 -2.53
N VAL A 223 -5.06 -18.20 -1.84
CA VAL A 223 -4.20 -19.36 -1.59
C VAL A 223 -4.72 -20.57 -2.37
N LEU A 224 -3.91 -21.14 -3.25
CA LEU A 224 -4.18 -22.40 -3.95
C LEU A 224 -3.42 -23.54 -3.28
N GLU A 225 -4.09 -24.67 -3.05
CA GLU A 225 -3.53 -25.80 -2.30
C GLU A 225 -3.61 -27.10 -3.10
N THR A 226 -2.51 -27.84 -3.12
CA THR A 226 -2.41 -29.18 -3.71
C THR A 226 -2.91 -30.24 -2.73
N ALA A 227 -3.27 -31.43 -3.24
CA ALA A 227 -3.70 -32.55 -2.39
C ALA A 227 -2.62 -32.99 -1.38
N SER A 228 -1.35 -32.78 -1.71
CA SER A 228 -0.19 -33.10 -0.86
C SER A 228 0.19 -31.98 0.13
N GLY A 229 -0.56 -30.88 0.19
CA GLY A 229 -0.33 -29.78 1.14
C GLY A 229 0.61 -28.67 0.65
N GLY A 230 1.12 -28.74 -0.58
CA GLY A 230 1.85 -27.63 -1.19
C GLY A 230 0.90 -26.45 -1.48
N GLN A 231 1.37 -25.22 -1.25
CA GLN A 231 0.59 -23.99 -1.37
C GLN A 231 1.22 -23.00 -2.35
N LEU A 232 0.37 -22.25 -3.05
CA LEU A 232 0.73 -21.08 -3.86
C LEU A 232 -0.11 -19.91 -3.37
N ARG A 233 0.52 -18.76 -3.11
CA ARG A 233 -0.15 -17.56 -2.64
C ARG A 233 -0.12 -16.49 -3.73
N PHE A 234 -1.21 -15.75 -3.85
CA PHE A 234 -1.36 -14.64 -4.77
C PHE A 234 -1.95 -13.43 -4.03
N ALA A 235 -1.40 -12.26 -4.28
CA ALA A 235 -1.95 -10.99 -3.80
C ALA A 235 -2.76 -10.33 -4.91
N THR A 236 -3.74 -9.49 -4.54
CA THR A 236 -4.52 -8.70 -5.49
C THR A 236 -3.61 -7.76 -6.28
N SER A 237 -3.85 -7.68 -7.58
CA SER A 237 -3.17 -6.74 -8.48
C SER A 237 -4.00 -5.47 -8.68
N GLU A 238 -3.37 -4.36 -9.09
CA GLU A 238 -4.06 -3.09 -9.38
C GLU A 238 -5.12 -3.19 -10.49
N ASP A 239 -5.00 -4.19 -11.38
CA ASP A 239 -5.95 -4.45 -12.48
C ASP A 239 -7.12 -5.38 -12.08
N GLY A 240 -7.25 -5.70 -10.79
CA GLY A 240 -8.27 -6.62 -10.28
C GLY A 240 -7.96 -8.10 -10.53
N GLY A 241 -6.78 -8.42 -11.07
CA GLY A 241 -6.25 -9.77 -11.14
C GLY A 241 -5.55 -10.20 -9.85
N TRP A 242 -4.85 -11.33 -9.91
CA TRP A 242 -3.99 -11.80 -8.82
C TRP A 242 -2.59 -12.11 -9.31
N THR A 243 -1.57 -11.72 -8.53
CA THR A 243 -0.16 -11.97 -8.83
C THR A 243 0.46 -12.85 -7.76
N LYS A 244 1.21 -13.88 -8.18
CA LYS A 244 1.87 -14.80 -7.25
C LYS A 244 2.88 -14.05 -6.35
N VAL A 245 2.83 -14.35 -5.06
CA VAL A 245 3.77 -13.87 -4.04
C VAL A 245 4.54 -15.02 -3.35
N PRO A 246 5.83 -14.83 -2.97
CA PRO A 246 6.66 -13.68 -3.32
C PRO A 246 6.86 -13.58 -4.83
N GLU A 247 7.06 -12.36 -5.30
CA GLU A 247 7.24 -12.08 -6.73
C GLU A 247 8.48 -12.80 -7.26
N GLU A 248 8.36 -13.36 -8.45
CA GLU A 248 9.44 -14.00 -9.18
C GLU A 248 9.78 -13.18 -10.42
N ALA A 249 10.97 -13.37 -11.01
CA ALA A 249 11.36 -12.66 -12.24
C ALA A 249 10.36 -12.80 -13.41
N ARG A 250 9.52 -13.85 -13.39
CA ARG A 250 8.40 -14.05 -14.30
C ARG A 250 7.18 -14.50 -13.48
N PRO A 251 6.40 -13.57 -12.93
CA PRO A 251 5.34 -13.91 -12.02
C PRO A 251 4.23 -14.70 -12.71
N LEU A 252 3.57 -15.56 -11.94
CA LEU A 252 2.30 -16.15 -12.33
C LEU A 252 1.19 -15.14 -12.08
N LEU A 253 0.32 -14.97 -13.07
CA LEU A 253 -0.79 -14.02 -13.05
C LEU A 253 -2.10 -14.78 -13.24
N LEU A 254 -3.13 -14.45 -12.47
CA LEU A 254 -4.50 -14.93 -12.63
C LEU A 254 -5.40 -13.76 -13.01
N ASN A 255 -5.96 -13.82 -14.21
CA ASN A 255 -6.92 -12.84 -14.70
C ASN A 255 -8.27 -13.52 -14.94
N ARG A 256 -9.36 -12.74 -14.88
CA ARG A 256 -10.68 -13.27 -15.24
C ARG A 256 -10.62 -13.81 -16.66
N ALA A 257 -11.07 -15.05 -16.83
CA ALA A 257 -11.18 -15.61 -18.17
C ALA A 257 -12.26 -14.83 -18.95
N PRO A 258 -12.07 -14.61 -20.26
CA PRO A 258 -13.06 -13.97 -21.12
C PRO A 258 -14.37 -14.77 -21.24
#